data_AF-A0A6J6BHB1-F1
#
_entry.id   AF-A0A6J6BHB1-F1
#
_cell.length_a   1.000
_cell.length_b   1.000
_cell.length_c   1.000
_cell.angle_alpha   90.00
_cell.angle_beta   90.00
_cell.angle_gamma   90.00
#
_symmetry.space_group_name_H-M   'P 1'
#
loop_
_entity.id
_entity.type
_entity.pdbx_description
1 polymer ?
#
loop_
_entity_poly.entity_id
_entity_poly.type
_entity_poly.pdbx_seq_one_letter_code
_entity_poly.pdbx_strand_id
1 'polypeptide(L)'
;MRAIPFGTDGSFSWEDMSARYTSELANDFGNLASRSAAMIEKYCGGILPAKSSDSGLENALSDAAKKADEAICQLDFQGGIVAIMDFCKKVNGYVTEKEPWILAKDPANQEVLEKVLYNTAESLRALAVLLNPVMPQTCEILWQSLGAQSSLGDLNAQKVSDVATWGQLKPGSTVTKTPVLFPRLETNA
;
A
#
# COMPACT_ATOMS: atom_id res chain seq x y z
N MET A 1 18.43 6.91 -0.52
CA MET A 1 17.91 7.77 0.58
C MET A 1 17.48 7.01 1.83
N ARG A 2 16.87 5.81 1.75
CA ARG A 2 16.58 5.03 2.98
C ARG A 2 17.81 4.38 3.64
N ALA A 3 18.85 4.08 2.87
CA ALA A 3 20.07 3.43 3.39
C ALA A 3 21.16 4.41 3.84
N ILE A 4 21.01 5.70 3.52
CA ILE A 4 22.02 6.73 3.77
C ILE A 4 21.29 7.85 4.50
N PRO A 5 21.52 8.03 5.81
CA PRO A 5 21.00 9.17 6.53
C PRO A 5 21.44 10.45 5.83
N PHE A 6 20.50 11.38 5.69
CA PHE A 6 20.82 12.65 5.06
C PHE A 6 21.87 13.40 5.90
N GLY A 7 22.97 13.83 5.28
CA GLY A 7 24.04 14.58 5.95
C GLY A 7 25.23 13.77 6.47
N THR A 8 25.26 12.45 6.28
CA THR A 8 26.43 11.60 6.61
C THR A 8 26.95 10.85 5.40
N ASP A 9 28.25 10.52 5.39
CA ASP A 9 28.83 9.62 4.39
C ASP A 9 28.17 8.23 4.51
N GLY A 10 27.45 7.82 3.47
CA GLY A 10 26.78 6.53 3.40
C GLY A 10 27.65 5.48 2.73
N SER A 11 27.79 4.31 3.35
CA SER A 11 28.35 3.14 2.68
C SER A 11 27.28 2.51 1.77
N PHE A 12 27.52 2.48 0.46
CA PHE A 12 26.68 1.76 -0.49
C PHE A 12 27.22 0.35 -0.70
N SER A 13 26.37 -0.67 -0.57
CA SER A 13 26.64 -2.04 -1.03
C SER A 13 25.50 -2.52 -1.93
N TRP A 14 25.85 -3.25 -2.99
CA TRP A 14 24.88 -3.87 -3.90
C TRP A 14 24.02 -4.93 -3.18
N GLU A 15 24.61 -5.59 -2.18
CA GLU A 15 23.96 -6.61 -1.35
C GLU A 15 22.87 -5.99 -0.47
N ASP A 16 23.16 -4.90 0.23
CA ASP A 16 22.17 -4.21 1.08
C ASP A 16 21.05 -3.59 0.25
N MET A 17 21.39 -3.05 -0.93
CA MET A 17 20.38 -2.55 -1.87
C MET A 17 19.44 -3.68 -2.30
N SER A 18 19.99 -4.83 -2.69
CA SER A 18 19.22 -5.97 -3.18
C SER A 18 18.36 -6.60 -2.09
N ALA A 19 18.88 -6.71 -0.86
CA ALA A 19 18.15 -7.23 0.28
C ALA A 19 16.95 -6.35 0.65
N ARG A 20 17.13 -5.02 0.69
CA ARG A 20 16.05 -4.06 0.98
C ARG A 20 15.01 -4.01 -0.14
N TYR A 21 15.44 -3.99 -1.39
CA TYR A 21 14.55 -4.05 -2.55
C TYR A 21 13.65 -5.30 -2.48
N THR A 22 14.26 -6.46 -2.21
CA THR A 22 13.53 -7.73 -2.18
C THR A 22 12.57 -7.81 -1.01
N SER A 23 13.03 -7.47 0.21
CA SER A 23 12.20 -7.61 1.42
C SER A 23 11.09 -6.55 1.48
N GLU A 24 11.39 -5.28 1.25
CA GLU A 24 10.45 -4.20 1.55
C GLU A 24 9.56 -3.86 0.34
N LEU A 25 10.10 -3.91 -0.87
CA LEU A 25 9.34 -3.52 -2.07
C LEU A 25 8.66 -4.72 -2.69
N ALA A 26 9.40 -5.78 -3.01
CA ALA A 26 8.83 -6.95 -3.66
C ALA A 26 7.95 -7.77 -2.70
N ASN A 27 8.44 -8.11 -1.50
CA ASN A 27 7.73 -9.03 -0.61
C ASN A 27 6.61 -8.36 0.20
N ASP A 28 6.72 -7.08 0.54
CA ASP A 28 5.69 -6.37 1.32
C ASP A 28 4.74 -5.58 0.41
N PHE A 29 5.17 -4.43 -0.13
CA PHE A 29 4.26 -3.51 -0.83
C PHE A 29 3.71 -4.08 -2.15
N GLY A 30 4.59 -4.57 -3.02
CA GLY A 30 4.20 -5.14 -4.31
C GLY A 30 3.33 -6.40 -4.19
N ASN A 31 3.68 -7.28 -3.25
CA ASN A 31 2.91 -8.48 -2.95
C ASN A 31 1.54 -8.14 -2.35
N LEU A 32 1.45 -7.18 -1.43
CA LEU A 32 0.17 -6.73 -0.89
C LEU A 32 -0.76 -6.19 -1.99
N ALA A 33 -0.23 -5.31 -2.85
CA ALA A 33 -0.96 -4.75 -3.97
C ALA A 33 -1.54 -5.83 -4.91
N SER A 34 -0.68 -6.72 -5.39
CA SER A 34 -1.06 -7.78 -6.32
C SER A 34 -2.04 -8.79 -5.70
N ARG A 35 -1.83 -9.20 -4.43
CA ARG A 35 -2.75 -10.09 -3.72
C ARG A 35 -4.11 -9.43 -3.49
N SER A 36 -4.14 -8.16 -3.09
CA SER A 36 -5.40 -7.43 -2.87
C SER A 36 -6.22 -7.35 -4.15
N ALA A 37 -5.60 -6.93 -5.26
CA ALA A 37 -6.28 -6.87 -6.56
C ALA A 37 -6.78 -8.26 -7.01
N ALA A 38 -5.96 -9.30 -6.86
CA ALA A 38 -6.35 -10.67 -7.20
C ALA A 38 -7.50 -11.20 -6.34
N MET A 39 -7.54 -10.89 -5.04
CA MET A 39 -8.63 -11.29 -4.16
C MET A 39 -9.94 -10.56 -4.50
N ILE A 40 -9.90 -9.26 -4.80
CA ILE A 40 -11.08 -8.50 -5.23
C ILE A 40 -11.59 -9.02 -6.57
N GLU A 41 -10.69 -9.31 -7.52
CA GLU A 41 -11.07 -9.93 -8.79
C GLU A 41 -11.76 -11.29 -8.57
N LYS A 42 -11.16 -12.15 -7.75
CA LYS A 42 -11.63 -13.52 -7.53
C LYS A 42 -12.92 -13.61 -6.72
N TYR A 43 -13.05 -12.81 -5.66
CA TYR A 43 -14.14 -12.95 -4.67
C TYR A 43 -15.23 -11.90 -4.80
N CYS A 44 -14.96 -10.80 -5.52
CA CYS A 44 -15.89 -9.69 -5.73
C CYS A 44 -16.05 -9.34 -7.21
N GLY A 45 -15.59 -10.19 -8.13
CA GLY A 45 -15.73 -9.99 -9.58
C GLY A 45 -14.97 -8.79 -10.13
N GLY A 46 -13.94 -8.32 -9.42
CA GLY A 46 -13.16 -7.15 -9.80
C GLY A 46 -13.86 -5.83 -9.46
N ILE A 47 -14.90 -5.88 -8.64
CA ILE A 47 -15.64 -4.71 -8.21
C ILE A 47 -15.29 -4.42 -6.75
N LEU A 48 -14.88 -3.17 -6.48
CA LEU A 48 -14.57 -2.76 -5.12
C LEU A 48 -15.82 -2.87 -4.23
N PRO A 49 -15.75 -3.58 -3.09
CA PRO A 49 -16.91 -3.78 -2.21
C PRO A 49 -17.43 -2.52 -1.54
N ALA A 50 -18.52 -2.67 -0.78
CA ALA A 50 -19.08 -1.59 0.03
C ALA A 50 -18.05 -1.00 0.98
N LYS A 51 -18.18 0.31 1.24
CA LYS A 51 -17.29 1.04 2.13
C LYS A 51 -17.27 0.39 3.51
N SER A 52 -16.07 0.23 4.05
CA SER A 52 -15.80 -0.33 5.36
C SER A 52 -14.74 0.51 6.08
N SER A 53 -14.70 0.35 7.39
CA SER A 53 -13.81 1.04 8.33
C SER A 53 -13.19 0.02 9.27
N ASP A 54 -11.89 0.11 9.51
CA ASP A 54 -11.20 -0.62 10.57
C ASP A 54 -10.42 0.39 11.41
N SER A 55 -10.85 0.60 12.65
CA SER A 55 -10.24 1.59 13.54
C SER A 55 -8.74 1.36 13.77
N GLY A 56 -8.27 0.11 13.70
CA GLY A 56 -6.85 -0.21 13.85
C GLY A 56 -6.03 0.29 12.66
N LEU A 57 -6.54 0.11 11.44
CA LEU A 57 -5.91 0.62 10.22
C LEU A 57 -6.03 2.14 10.08
N GLU A 58 -7.18 2.73 10.44
CA GLU A 58 -7.39 4.18 10.41
C GLU A 58 -6.43 4.92 11.34
N ASN A 59 -6.28 4.43 12.57
CA ASN A 59 -5.34 5.00 13.54
C ASN A 59 -3.90 4.81 13.06
N ALA A 60 -3.55 3.61 12.56
CA ALA A 60 -2.22 3.35 12.05
C ALA A 60 -1.87 4.22 10.83
N LEU A 61 -2.83 4.50 9.94
CA LEU A 61 -2.65 5.40 8.82
C LEU A 61 -2.43 6.84 9.29
N SER A 62 -3.26 7.31 10.21
CA SER A 62 -3.15 8.66 10.78
C SER A 62 -1.79 8.88 11.44
N ASP A 63 -1.33 7.90 12.22
CA ASP A 63 -0.01 7.92 12.86
C ASP A 63 1.12 7.90 11.84
N ALA A 64 1.02 7.06 10.80
CA ALA A 64 2.05 6.97 9.76
C ALA A 64 2.15 8.25 8.94
N ALA A 65 1.02 8.84 8.54
CA ALA A 65 0.98 10.10 7.81
C ALA A 65 1.61 11.24 8.62
N LYS A 66 1.26 11.35 9.91
CA LYS A 66 1.84 12.35 10.82
C LYS A 66 3.35 12.17 10.99
N LYS A 67 3.81 10.95 11.30
CA LYS A 67 5.25 10.67 11.48
C LYS A 67 6.04 10.92 10.20
N ALA A 68 5.46 10.57 9.04
CA ALA A 68 6.09 10.79 7.76
C ALA A 68 6.25 12.29 7.45
N ASP A 69 5.19 13.07 7.67
CA ASP A 69 5.21 14.52 7.50
C ASP A 69 6.26 15.19 8.42
N GLU A 70 6.23 14.88 9.72
CA GLU A 70 7.19 15.39 10.70
C GLU A 70 8.64 15.09 10.30
N ALA A 71 8.94 13.84 9.90
CA ALA A 71 10.28 13.43 9.50
C ALA A 71 10.74 14.13 8.21
N ILE A 72 9.87 14.19 7.19
CA ILE A 72 10.20 14.83 5.90
C ILE A 72 10.42 16.33 6.08
N CYS A 73 9.63 17.01 6.92
CA CYS A 73 9.83 18.42 7.25
C CYS A 73 11.19 18.68 7.93
N GLN A 74 11.76 17.70 8.62
CA GLN A 74 13.10 17.76 9.22
C GLN A 74 14.20 17.21 8.30
N LEU A 75 13.90 16.98 7.01
CA LEU A 75 14.80 16.36 6.02
C LEU A 75 15.23 14.93 6.36
N ASP A 76 14.53 14.27 7.29
CA ASP A 76 14.68 12.84 7.58
C ASP A 76 13.80 12.00 6.66
N PHE A 77 14.20 11.92 5.38
CA PHE A 77 13.51 11.11 4.38
C PHE A 77 13.49 9.61 4.74
N GLN A 78 14.53 9.14 5.42
CA GLN A 78 14.63 7.74 5.84
C GLN A 78 13.56 7.42 6.89
N GLY A 79 13.46 8.23 7.94
CA GLY A 79 12.42 8.10 8.97
C GLY A 79 11.02 8.18 8.39
N GLY A 80 10.81 9.11 7.44
CA GLY A 80 9.51 9.24 6.75
C GLY A 80 9.12 7.97 5.97
N ILE A 81 10.04 7.42 5.17
CA ILE A 81 9.79 6.18 4.43
C ILE A 81 9.58 5.00 5.38
N VAL A 82 10.33 4.91 6.48
CA VAL A 82 10.16 3.86 7.49
C VAL A 82 8.74 3.90 8.08
N ALA A 83 8.24 5.09 8.46
CA ALA A 83 6.89 5.24 8.99
C ALA A 83 5.81 4.74 8.02
N ILE A 84 5.95 5.07 6.72
CA ILE A 84 5.01 4.63 5.67
C ILE A 84 5.09 3.10 5.49
N MET A 85 6.29 2.53 5.48
CA MET A 85 6.47 1.08 5.30
C MET A 85 6.02 0.28 6.53
N ASP A 86 6.11 0.83 7.72
CA ASP A 86 5.55 0.19 8.92
C ASP A 86 4.01 0.13 8.88
N PHE A 87 3.35 1.14 8.28
CA PHE A 87 1.92 1.03 7.94
C PHE A 87 1.66 -0.09 6.93
N CYS A 88 2.46 -0.21 5.87
CA CYS A 88 2.36 -1.33 4.92
C CYS A 88 2.48 -2.71 5.61
N LYS A 89 3.39 -2.86 6.58
CA LYS A 89 3.51 -4.09 7.40
C LYS A 89 2.26 -4.32 8.25
N LYS A 90 1.70 -3.27 8.85
CA LYS A 90 0.46 -3.36 9.64
C LYS A 90 -0.71 -3.86 8.79
N VAL A 91 -0.82 -3.40 7.54
CA VAL A 91 -1.85 -3.85 6.59
C VAL A 91 -1.63 -5.30 6.16
N ASN A 92 -0.38 -5.70 5.91
CA ASN A 92 -0.05 -7.10 5.65
C ASN A 92 -0.44 -8.01 6.84
N GLY A 93 -0.15 -7.57 8.07
CA GLY A 93 -0.55 -8.25 9.29
C GLY A 93 -2.07 -8.37 9.43
N TYR A 94 -2.81 -7.30 9.13
CA TYR A 94 -4.28 -7.32 9.10
C TYR A 94 -4.82 -8.38 8.12
N VAL A 95 -4.34 -8.39 6.87
CA VAL A 95 -4.76 -9.40 5.87
C VAL A 95 -4.42 -10.81 6.34
N THR A 96 -3.29 -10.98 7.02
CA THR A 96 -2.84 -12.28 7.53
C THR A 96 -3.72 -12.76 8.68
N GLU A 97 -4.08 -11.87 9.61
CA GLU A 97 -4.95 -12.17 10.74
C GLU A 97 -6.40 -12.47 10.29
N LYS A 98 -6.90 -11.74 9.29
CA LYS A 98 -8.27 -11.89 8.81
C LYS A 98 -8.47 -13.07 7.87
N GLU A 99 -7.39 -13.63 7.34
CA GLU A 99 -7.39 -14.82 6.48
C GLU A 99 -8.52 -14.82 5.41
N PRO A 100 -8.58 -13.81 4.52
CA PRO A 100 -9.68 -13.68 3.55
C PRO A 100 -9.84 -14.91 2.64
N TRP A 101 -8.78 -15.68 2.41
CA TRP A 101 -8.83 -16.96 1.68
C TRP A 101 -9.57 -18.08 2.43
N ILE A 102 -9.71 -17.98 3.76
CA ILE A 102 -10.55 -18.88 4.57
C ILE A 102 -11.97 -18.35 4.59
N LEU A 103 -12.17 -17.04 4.82
CA LEU A 103 -13.49 -16.42 4.79
C LEU A 103 -14.23 -16.72 3.48
N ALA A 104 -13.52 -16.64 2.35
CA ALA A 104 -14.07 -16.92 1.02
C ALA A 104 -14.57 -18.36 0.79
N LYS A 105 -14.30 -19.30 1.70
CA LYS A 105 -14.77 -20.69 1.57
C LYS A 105 -16.22 -20.88 2.00
N ASP A 106 -16.75 -19.97 2.81
CA ASP A 106 -18.12 -20.04 3.33
C ASP A 106 -18.90 -18.78 2.88
N PRO A 107 -19.96 -18.94 2.06
CA PRO A 107 -20.80 -17.83 1.63
C PRO A 107 -21.40 -17.00 2.77
N ALA A 108 -21.56 -17.56 3.98
CA ALA A 108 -22.04 -16.82 5.14
C ALA A 108 -21.07 -15.70 5.58
N ASN A 109 -19.79 -15.80 5.22
CA ASN A 109 -18.76 -14.82 5.56
C ASN A 109 -18.57 -13.73 4.50
N GLN A 110 -19.39 -13.71 3.44
CA GLN A 110 -19.21 -12.80 2.30
C GLN A 110 -19.10 -11.32 2.74
N GLU A 111 -19.97 -10.87 3.64
CA GLU A 111 -19.93 -9.48 4.12
C GLU A 111 -18.64 -9.15 4.88
N VAL A 112 -18.12 -10.10 5.68
CA VAL A 112 -16.88 -9.92 6.42
C VAL A 112 -15.68 -9.89 5.47
N LEU A 113 -15.67 -10.79 4.49
CA LEU A 113 -14.66 -10.82 3.43
C LEU A 113 -14.62 -9.47 2.68
N GLU A 114 -15.78 -8.97 2.25
CA GLU A 114 -15.89 -7.70 1.54
C GLU A 114 -15.34 -6.52 2.35
N LYS A 115 -15.62 -6.46 3.65
CA LYS A 115 -15.06 -5.45 4.56
C LYS A 115 -13.53 -5.50 4.61
N VAL A 116 -12.96 -6.71 4.75
CA VAL A 116 -11.50 -6.92 4.76
C VAL A 116 -10.86 -6.45 3.45
N LEU A 117 -11.48 -6.79 2.32
CA LEU A 117 -10.98 -6.40 1.00
C LEU A 117 -11.07 -4.89 0.76
N TYR A 118 -12.17 -4.23 1.15
CA TYR A 118 -12.27 -2.77 1.07
C TYR A 118 -11.22 -2.10 1.94
N ASN A 119 -11.08 -2.51 3.21
CA ASN A 119 -10.11 -1.93 4.13
C ASN A 119 -8.66 -2.06 3.63
N THR A 120 -8.35 -3.21 2.99
CA THR A 120 -7.04 -3.44 2.37
C THR A 120 -6.81 -2.53 1.17
N ALA A 121 -7.81 -2.39 0.28
CA ALA A 121 -7.73 -1.52 -0.87
C ALA A 121 -7.61 -0.03 -0.48
N GLU A 122 -8.37 0.41 0.52
CA GLU A 122 -8.31 1.79 1.03
C GLU A 122 -6.94 2.10 1.67
N SER A 123 -6.35 1.12 2.35
CA SER A 123 -4.97 1.23 2.85
C SER A 123 -3.95 1.36 1.71
N LEU A 124 -4.12 0.59 0.62
CA LEU A 124 -3.27 0.66 -0.57
C LEU A 124 -3.41 2.00 -1.30
N ARG A 125 -4.60 2.59 -1.34
CA ARG A 125 -4.81 3.97 -1.83
C ARG A 125 -3.94 4.95 -1.05
N ALA A 126 -3.99 4.88 0.28
CA ALA A 126 -3.21 5.77 1.13
C ALA A 126 -1.69 5.57 0.94
N LEU A 127 -1.23 4.31 0.84
CA LEU A 127 0.17 3.99 0.55
C LEU A 127 0.61 4.54 -0.80
N ALA A 128 -0.22 4.47 -1.84
CA ALA A 128 0.08 5.05 -3.15
C ALA A 128 0.32 6.57 -3.06
N VAL A 129 -0.51 7.30 -2.32
CA VAL A 129 -0.34 8.75 -2.12
C VAL A 129 0.94 9.06 -1.33
N LEU A 130 1.18 8.34 -0.23
CA LEU A 130 2.34 8.57 0.64
C LEU A 130 3.68 8.23 -0.02
N LEU A 131 3.71 7.18 -0.86
CA LEU A 131 4.93 6.73 -1.55
C LEU A 131 5.12 7.39 -2.91
N ASN A 132 4.13 8.11 -3.45
CA ASN A 132 4.22 8.77 -4.76
C ASN A 132 5.46 9.68 -4.91
N PRO A 133 5.87 10.49 -3.91
CA PRO A 133 7.07 11.32 -4.01
C PRO A 133 8.38 10.52 -4.19
N VAL A 134 8.38 9.22 -3.83
CA VAL A 134 9.56 8.36 -3.84
C VAL A 134 9.51 7.34 -4.99
N MET A 135 8.33 6.81 -5.31
CA MET A 135 8.11 5.76 -6.30
C MET A 135 6.90 6.07 -7.21
N PRO A 136 6.92 7.17 -7.97
CA PRO A 136 5.73 7.67 -8.67
C PRO A 136 5.19 6.68 -9.72
N GLN A 137 6.08 6.03 -10.48
CA GLN A 137 5.67 5.07 -11.50
C GLN A 137 4.92 3.87 -10.92
N THR A 138 5.44 3.29 -9.83
CA THR A 138 4.78 2.15 -9.17
C THR A 138 3.47 2.56 -8.51
N CYS A 139 3.43 3.73 -7.88
CA CYS A 139 2.23 4.22 -7.23
C CYS A 139 1.13 4.54 -8.24
N GLU A 140 1.48 5.06 -9.42
CA GLU A 140 0.54 5.29 -10.53
C GLU A 140 -0.08 3.99 -11.04
N ILE A 141 0.72 2.93 -11.22
CA ILE A 141 0.21 1.60 -11.61
C ILE A 141 -0.79 1.07 -10.57
N LEU A 142 -0.47 1.21 -9.27
CA LEU A 142 -1.39 0.82 -8.21
C LEU A 142 -2.66 1.68 -8.20
N TRP A 143 -2.52 2.99 -8.39
CA TRP A 143 -3.63 3.94 -8.42
C TRP A 143 -4.65 3.61 -9.51
N GLN A 144 -4.17 3.27 -10.70
CA GLN A 144 -4.97 2.81 -11.83
C GLN A 144 -5.61 1.46 -11.54
N SER A 145 -4.85 0.52 -10.97
CA SER A 145 -5.34 -0.82 -10.58
C SER A 145 -6.49 -0.75 -9.58
N LEU A 146 -6.46 0.18 -8.63
CA LEU A 146 -7.54 0.38 -7.65
C LEU A 146 -8.78 1.09 -8.25
N GLY A 147 -8.72 1.53 -9.51
CA GLY A 147 -9.76 2.34 -10.13
C GLY A 147 -9.87 3.75 -9.53
N ALA A 148 -8.90 4.16 -8.70
CA ALA A 148 -8.94 5.39 -7.91
C ALA A 148 -9.03 6.63 -8.79
N GLN A 149 -8.29 6.67 -9.90
CA GLN A 149 -8.22 7.82 -10.80
C GLN A 149 -9.58 8.27 -11.33
N SER A 150 -10.49 7.33 -11.60
CA SER A 150 -11.83 7.62 -12.11
C SER A 150 -12.70 8.42 -11.13
N SER A 151 -12.40 8.35 -9.83
CA SER A 151 -13.23 8.92 -8.77
C SER A 151 -12.52 10.01 -7.96
N LEU A 152 -11.19 9.91 -7.82
CA LEU A 152 -10.35 10.82 -7.03
C LEU A 152 -9.48 11.73 -7.90
N GLY A 153 -9.41 11.47 -9.21
CA GLY A 153 -8.53 12.19 -10.13
C GLY A 153 -7.09 11.70 -10.08
N ASP A 154 -6.19 12.49 -10.66
CA ASP A 154 -4.78 12.10 -10.82
C ASP A 154 -4.06 11.97 -9.47
N LEU A 155 -3.19 10.96 -9.36
CA LEU A 155 -2.41 10.71 -8.15
C LEU A 155 -1.54 11.92 -7.75
N ASN A 156 -0.93 12.58 -8.74
CA ASN A 156 -0.09 13.76 -8.50
C ASN A 156 -0.87 15.00 -8.00
N ALA A 157 -2.21 15.01 -8.14
CA ALA A 157 -3.06 16.07 -7.60
C ALA A 157 -3.53 15.78 -6.17
N GLN A 158 -3.27 14.58 -5.64
CA GLN A 158 -3.67 14.21 -4.29
C GLN A 158 -2.82 14.94 -3.24
N LYS A 159 -3.46 15.35 -2.15
CA LYS A 159 -2.78 16.02 -1.04
C LYS A 159 -2.43 15.02 0.05
N VAL A 160 -1.17 15.03 0.48
CA VAL A 160 -0.71 14.21 1.62
C VAL A 160 -1.46 14.57 2.90
N SER A 161 -1.81 15.84 3.11
CA SER A 161 -2.60 16.28 4.28
C SER A 161 -3.95 15.58 4.41
N ASP A 162 -4.54 15.15 3.29
CA ASP A 162 -5.88 14.59 3.25
C ASP A 162 -5.84 13.06 3.23
N VAL A 163 -4.64 12.46 3.21
CA VAL A 163 -4.44 11.02 3.00
C VAL A 163 -5.08 10.16 4.09
N ALA A 164 -5.11 10.67 5.32
CA ALA A 164 -5.68 9.99 6.48
C ALA A 164 -7.23 10.05 6.53
N THR A 165 -7.87 10.82 5.63
CA THR A 165 -9.32 10.75 5.46
C THR A 165 -9.67 9.37 4.91
N TRP A 166 -10.29 8.53 5.72
CA TRP A 166 -10.57 7.15 5.36
C TRP A 166 -11.76 7.02 4.41
N GLY A 167 -11.75 5.93 3.63
CA GLY A 167 -12.85 5.53 2.77
C GLY A 167 -13.03 6.46 1.58
N GLN A 168 -11.94 6.93 0.98
CA GLN A 168 -11.99 7.77 -0.21
C GLN A 168 -12.23 6.95 -1.48
N LEU A 169 -11.79 5.69 -1.53
CA LEU A 169 -12.12 4.82 -2.66
C LEU A 169 -13.64 4.67 -2.79
N LYS A 170 -14.14 4.93 -4.00
CA LYS A 170 -15.56 4.81 -4.33
C LYS A 170 -15.95 3.33 -4.48
N PRO A 171 -16.88 2.80 -3.67
CA PRO A 171 -17.44 1.47 -3.87
C PRO A 171 -18.01 1.30 -5.28
N GLY A 172 -17.89 0.10 -5.83
CA GLY A 172 -18.31 -0.19 -7.21
C GLY A 172 -17.29 0.17 -8.28
N SER A 173 -16.16 0.80 -7.92
CA SER A 173 -15.05 1.01 -8.87
C SER A 173 -14.46 -0.31 -9.33
N THR A 174 -14.08 -0.36 -10.61
CA THR A 174 -13.39 -1.54 -11.17
C THR A 174 -11.96 -1.60 -10.66
N VAL A 175 -11.62 -2.70 -10.01
CA VAL A 175 -10.26 -3.07 -9.61
C VAL A 175 -9.69 -4.04 -10.62
N THR A 176 -8.52 -3.74 -11.16
CA THR A 176 -7.81 -4.56 -12.14
C THR A 176 -6.53 -5.11 -11.56
N LYS A 177 -6.05 -6.26 -12.06
CA LYS A 177 -4.76 -6.81 -11.62
C LYS A 177 -3.61 -5.86 -11.97
N THR A 178 -2.66 -5.75 -11.05
CA THR A 178 -1.39 -5.07 -11.32
C THR A 178 -0.45 -5.98 -12.11
N PRO A 179 0.43 -5.43 -12.97
CA PRO A 179 1.66 -6.12 -13.34
C PRO A 179 2.51 -6.36 -12.07
N VAL A 180 3.57 -7.16 -12.20
CA VAL A 180 4.56 -7.31 -11.12
C VAL A 180 5.22 -5.95 -10.87
N LEU A 181 4.89 -5.32 -9.73
CA LEU A 181 5.33 -3.96 -9.41
C LEU A 181 6.85 -3.88 -9.15
N PHE A 182 7.42 -4.94 -8.56
CA PHE A 182 8.83 -5.05 -8.23
C PHE A 182 9.34 -6.44 -8.62
N PRO A 183 9.82 -6.63 -9.86
CA PRO A 183 10.43 -7.88 -10.30
C PRO A 183 11.64 -8.21 -9.42
N ARG A 184 11.80 -9.48 -9.03
CA ARG A 184 12.99 -9.89 -8.26
C ARG A 184 14.26 -9.55 -9.06
N LEU A 185 15.26 -9.02 -8.36
CA LEU A 185 16.57 -8.78 -8.96
C LEU A 185 17.22 -10.14 -9.26
N GLU A 186 17.71 -10.31 -10.49
CA GLU A 186 18.49 -11.50 -10.82
C GLU A 186 19.83 -11.44 -10.10
N THR A 187 20.14 -12.48 -9.33
CA THR A 187 21.51 -12.71 -8.86
C THR A 187 22.34 -13.14 -10.06
N ASN A 188 23.01 -12.21 -10.72
CA ASN A 188 24.12 -12.57 -11.60
C ASN A 188 25.20 -13.21 -10.73
N ALA A 189 25.40 -14.52 -10.92
CA ALA A 189 26.45 -15.30 -10.31
C ALA A 189 27.84 -14.95 -10.87
#